data_AF-A0A9E5TBN5-F1
#
_entry.id   AF-A0A9E5TBN5-F1
#
_cell.length_a   1.000
_cell.length_b   1.000
_cell.length_c   1.000
_cell.angle_alpha   90.00
_cell.angle_beta   90.00
_cell.angle_gamma   90.00
#
_symmetry.space_group_name_H-M   'P 1'
#
loop_
_entity.id
_entity.type
_entity.pdbx_description
1 polymer ?
#
loop_
_entity_poly.entity_id
_entity_poly.type
_entity_poly.pdbx_seq_one_letter_code
_entity_poly.pdbx_strand_id
1 'polypeptide(L)'
;FYDQPESLKTFNILIAVIGPLFLALLPAMLIRAWRDPLTRFLLAFCGVAAILWFLLSAQTNRYLLPILPVLSLAAAGTIIGIQRWARRIGTVTGIAVGVELALGMAVCVILIGPQALPVFNLETDKEFLSRTLNIYPIYDQVNSQLPKDAKIMLLHDTRGFYLDREYLWGIGHHNLIQSKEVATPESLAAAFRRLGVTHLLLSPDVRRSLTASQDPLQKSLQGLISQGELNSVLEDAKRGFIVFALNPD
;
A
#
# COMPACT_ATOMS: atom_id res chain seq x y z
N PHE A 1 -4.80 1.73 -2.72
CA PHE A 1 -4.11 1.18 -3.90
C PHE A 1 -5.03 0.94 -5.10
N TYR A 2 -6.36 1.07 -5.00
CA TYR A 2 -7.29 0.66 -6.06
C TYR A 2 -7.70 1.75 -7.07
N ASP A 3 -7.39 3.03 -6.84
CA ASP A 3 -7.59 4.11 -7.82
C ASP A 3 -6.25 4.67 -8.30
N GLN A 4 -5.58 3.92 -9.17
CA GLN A 4 -4.44 4.46 -9.92
C GLN A 4 -4.74 4.37 -11.42
N PRO A 5 -4.38 5.41 -12.21
CA PRO A 5 -4.47 5.37 -13.67
C PRO A 5 -3.81 4.12 -14.25
N GLU A 6 -4.33 3.59 -15.37
CA GLU A 6 -3.88 2.31 -15.95
C GLU A 6 -2.38 2.22 -16.21
N SER A 7 -1.73 3.33 -16.54
CA SER A 7 -0.27 3.41 -16.70
C SER A 7 0.50 2.99 -15.44
N LEU A 8 -0.04 3.28 -14.25
CA LEU A 8 0.52 2.85 -12.97
C LEU A 8 0.26 1.36 -12.71
N LYS A 9 -0.78 0.74 -13.28
CA LYS A 9 -1.00 -0.72 -13.14
C LYS A 9 0.09 -1.51 -13.85
N THR A 10 0.44 -1.15 -15.08
CA THR A 10 1.53 -1.80 -15.83
C THR A 10 2.89 -1.57 -15.17
N PHE A 11 3.13 -0.36 -14.67
CA PHE A 11 4.32 -0.04 -13.87
C PHE A 11 4.38 -0.85 -12.57
N ASN A 12 3.25 -1.03 -11.88
CA ASN A 12 3.15 -1.88 -10.69
C ASN A 12 3.39 -3.36 -10.99
N ILE A 13 3.02 -3.88 -12.17
CA ILE A 13 3.38 -5.25 -12.57
C ILE A 13 4.91 -5.41 -12.65
N LEU A 14 5.62 -4.40 -13.15
CA LEU A 14 7.08 -4.44 -13.27
C LEU A 14 7.79 -4.31 -11.91
N ILE A 15 7.16 -3.68 -10.92
CA ILE A 15 7.77 -3.38 -9.61
C ILE A 15 7.32 -4.37 -8.52
N ALA A 16 6.11 -4.92 -8.62
CA ALA A 16 5.55 -5.82 -7.61
C ALA A 16 5.96 -7.29 -7.81
N VAL A 17 6.63 -7.61 -8.91
CA VAL A 17 7.04 -8.95 -9.29
C VAL A 17 8.50 -9.18 -8.91
N ILE A 18 8.77 -10.30 -8.24
CA ILE A 18 10.11 -10.84 -8.08
C ILE A 18 10.65 -11.08 -9.49
N GLY A 19 11.67 -10.30 -9.90
CA GLY A 19 12.11 -10.16 -11.30
C GLY A 19 12.20 -11.47 -12.09
N PRO A 20 11.98 -11.43 -13.42
CA PRO A 20 11.82 -12.63 -14.25
C PRO A 20 13.06 -13.54 -14.27
N LEU A 21 14.24 -13.02 -13.92
CA LEU A 21 15.48 -13.78 -13.92
C LEU A 21 15.48 -14.97 -12.96
N PHE A 22 14.86 -14.87 -11.78
CA PHE A 22 14.81 -16.00 -10.86
C PHE A 22 14.03 -17.17 -11.46
N LEU A 23 12.93 -16.88 -12.17
CA LEU A 23 12.12 -17.89 -12.84
C LEU A 23 12.85 -18.46 -14.05
N ALA A 24 13.50 -17.62 -14.86
CA ALA A 24 14.29 -18.05 -16.01
C ALA A 24 15.48 -18.95 -15.62
N LEU A 25 16.12 -18.67 -14.48
CA LEU A 25 17.24 -19.45 -13.96
C LEU A 25 16.81 -20.68 -13.16
N LEU A 26 15.54 -20.79 -12.77
CA LEU A 26 15.06 -21.86 -11.89
C LEU A 26 15.40 -23.27 -12.39
N PRO A 27 15.19 -23.63 -13.68
CA PRO A 27 15.56 -24.96 -14.16
C PRO A 27 17.07 -25.25 -14.01
N ALA A 28 17.92 -24.27 -14.32
CA ALA A 28 19.37 -24.41 -14.19
C ALA A 28 19.81 -24.50 -12.71
N MET A 29 19.18 -23.72 -11.82
CA MET A 29 19.43 -23.80 -10.38
C MET A 29 19.02 -25.15 -9.82
N LEU A 30 17.86 -25.68 -10.25
CA LEU A 30 17.40 -27.01 -9.87
C LEU A 30 18.40 -28.07 -10.34
N ILE A 31 18.81 -28.07 -11.61
CA ILE A 31 19.81 -29.01 -12.15
C ILE A 31 21.13 -28.94 -11.35
N ARG A 32 21.60 -27.74 -11.03
CA ARG A 32 22.80 -27.55 -10.21
C ARG A 32 22.63 -28.11 -8.80
N ALA A 33 21.47 -27.94 -8.17
CA ALA A 33 21.19 -28.46 -6.83
C ALA A 33 21.30 -29.99 -6.72
N TRP A 34 21.19 -30.74 -7.82
CA TRP A 34 21.47 -32.19 -7.80
C TRP A 34 22.95 -32.51 -7.54
N ARG A 35 23.86 -31.61 -7.91
CA ARG A 35 25.32 -31.82 -7.81
C ARG A 35 26.01 -30.95 -6.78
N ASP A 36 25.43 -29.80 -6.43
CA ASP A 36 26.01 -28.84 -5.49
C ASP A 36 25.17 -28.76 -4.20
N PRO A 37 25.66 -29.29 -3.06
CA PRO A 37 24.91 -29.31 -1.81
C PRO A 37 24.61 -27.91 -1.28
N LEU A 38 25.45 -26.91 -1.58
CA LEU A 38 25.20 -25.53 -1.18
C LEU A 38 23.98 -24.96 -1.92
N THR A 39 23.96 -25.06 -3.26
CA THR A 39 22.80 -24.60 -4.05
C THR A 39 21.52 -25.34 -3.62
N ARG A 40 21.61 -26.64 -3.33
CA ARG A 40 20.48 -27.42 -2.79
C ARG A 40 19.98 -26.86 -1.47
N PHE A 41 20.87 -26.57 -0.52
CA PHE A 41 20.51 -25.99 0.77
C PHE A 41 19.84 -24.62 0.61
N LEU A 42 20.41 -23.74 -0.22
CA LEU A 42 19.86 -22.41 -0.49
C LEU A 42 18.45 -22.50 -1.10
N LEU A 43 18.25 -23.36 -2.10
CA LEU A 43 16.92 -23.57 -2.69
C LEU A 43 15.93 -24.20 -1.72
N ALA A 44 16.37 -25.17 -0.90
CA ALA A 44 15.53 -25.77 0.12
C ALA A 44 15.08 -24.73 1.17
N PHE A 45 16.00 -23.88 1.63
CA PHE A 45 15.67 -22.75 2.50
C PHE A 45 14.61 -21.84 1.86
N CYS A 46 14.82 -21.42 0.61
CA CYS A 46 13.85 -20.57 -0.10
C CYS A 46 12.49 -21.26 -0.28
N GLY A 47 12.48 -22.56 -0.58
CA GLY A 47 11.27 -23.36 -0.71
C GLY A 47 10.50 -23.47 0.60
N VAL A 48 11.18 -23.79 1.71
CA VAL A 48 10.56 -23.84 3.04
C VAL A 48 10.03 -22.46 3.44
N ALA A 49 10.81 -21.40 3.25
CA ALA A 49 10.38 -20.04 3.54
C ALA A 49 9.15 -19.62 2.70
N ALA A 50 9.09 -20.00 1.42
CA ALA A 50 7.93 -19.76 0.56
C ALA A 50 6.69 -20.55 1.01
N ILE A 51 6.85 -21.80 1.44
CA ILE A 51 5.76 -22.62 2.00
C ILE A 51 5.25 -22.00 3.30
N LEU A 52 6.15 -21.61 4.22
CA LEU A 52 5.77 -20.94 5.47
C LEU A 52 5.08 -19.61 5.20
N TRP A 53 5.56 -18.83 4.24
CA TRP A 53 4.91 -17.60 3.80
C TRP A 53 3.48 -17.85 3.29
N PHE A 54 3.28 -18.91 2.50
CA PHE A 54 1.99 -19.26 1.91
C PHE A 54 1.00 -19.76 2.96
N LEU A 55 1.45 -20.59 3.91
CA LEU A 55 0.60 -21.23 4.93
C LEU A 55 0.37 -20.36 6.17
N LEU A 56 1.34 -19.53 6.57
CA LEU A 56 1.32 -18.84 7.88
C LEU A 56 1.19 -17.32 7.79
N SER A 57 1.28 -16.72 6.60
CA SER A 57 1.26 -15.25 6.48
C SER A 57 0.07 -14.74 5.65
N ALA A 58 -0.14 -13.43 5.69
CA ALA A 58 -1.15 -12.72 4.89
C ALA A 58 -0.84 -12.66 3.38
N GLN A 59 0.06 -13.52 2.88
CA GLN A 59 0.44 -13.67 1.47
C GLN A 59 0.83 -12.36 0.77
N THR A 60 1.44 -11.43 1.51
CA THR A 60 1.98 -10.19 0.92
C THR A 60 3.40 -10.42 0.39
N ASN A 61 3.69 -10.02 -0.84
CA ASN A 61 4.97 -10.25 -1.53
C ASN A 61 6.19 -9.72 -0.75
N ARG A 62 6.03 -8.62 0.01
CA ARG A 62 7.12 -8.03 0.82
C ARG A 62 7.71 -8.97 1.87
N TYR A 63 6.95 -9.99 2.30
CA TYR A 63 7.44 -10.99 3.25
C TYR A 63 8.39 -12.01 2.60
N LEU A 64 8.47 -12.03 1.27
CA LEU A 64 9.47 -12.81 0.52
C LEU A 64 10.77 -12.02 0.28
N LEU A 65 10.89 -10.76 0.69
CA LEU A 65 12.15 -10.00 0.55
C LEU A 65 13.36 -10.72 1.15
N PRO A 66 13.27 -11.38 2.33
CA PRO A 66 14.41 -12.08 2.92
C PRO A 66 14.92 -13.29 2.11
N ILE A 67 14.10 -13.89 1.23
CA ILE A 67 14.55 -15.02 0.41
C ILE A 67 15.31 -14.56 -0.84
N LEU A 68 15.16 -13.30 -1.26
CA LEU A 68 15.78 -12.79 -2.49
C LEU A 68 17.32 -12.83 -2.45
N PRO A 69 18.02 -12.39 -1.38
CA PRO A 69 19.47 -12.53 -1.30
C PRO A 69 19.94 -13.98 -1.39
N VAL A 70 19.19 -14.91 -0.77
CA VAL A 70 19.52 -16.34 -0.79
C VAL A 70 19.34 -16.93 -2.20
N LEU A 71 18.25 -16.56 -2.88
CA LEU A 71 18.05 -16.90 -4.29
C LEU A 71 19.13 -16.28 -5.19
N SER A 72 19.58 -15.05 -4.92
CA SER A 72 20.66 -14.40 -5.67
C SER A 72 21.97 -15.17 -5.56
N LEU A 73 22.29 -15.74 -4.39
CA LEU A 73 23.47 -16.60 -4.21
C LEU A 73 23.38 -17.89 -5.04
N ALA A 74 22.22 -18.56 -5.02
CA ALA A 74 21.97 -19.75 -5.82
C ALA A 74 22.06 -19.46 -7.34
N ALA A 75 21.50 -18.32 -7.76
CA ALA A 75 21.56 -17.86 -9.15
C ALA A 75 22.99 -17.55 -9.58
N ALA A 76 23.76 -16.81 -8.77
CA ALA A 76 25.16 -16.47 -9.05
C ALA A 76 26.04 -17.72 -9.20
N GLY A 77 25.95 -18.67 -8.27
CA GLY A 77 26.68 -19.93 -8.36
C GLY A 77 26.32 -20.75 -9.60
N THR A 78 25.06 -20.70 -10.03
CA THR A 78 24.58 -21.34 -11.25
C THR A 78 25.17 -20.70 -12.50
N ILE A 79 25.16 -19.37 -12.59
CA ILE A 79 25.72 -18.63 -13.73
C ILE A 79 27.22 -18.88 -13.88
N ILE A 80 27.98 -18.83 -12.77
CA ILE A 80 29.41 -19.13 -12.76
C ILE A 80 29.68 -20.56 -13.24
N GLY A 81 28.85 -21.52 -12.82
CA GLY A 81 28.92 -22.90 -13.29
C GLY A 81 28.70 -23.03 -14.80
N ILE A 82 27.65 -22.38 -15.33
CA ILE A 82 27.35 -22.36 -16.77
C ILE A 82 28.50 -21.72 -17.54
N GLN A 83 29.08 -20.62 -17.06
CA GLN A 83 30.16 -19.92 -17.76
C GLN A 83 31.43 -20.78 -17.91
N ARG A 84 31.71 -21.67 -16.95
CA ARG A 84 32.82 -22.63 -17.04
C ARG A 84 32.60 -23.70 -18.11
N TRP A 85 31.35 -24.12 -18.34
CA TRP A 85 31.01 -25.19 -19.28
C TRP A 85 30.66 -24.66 -20.68
N ALA A 86 29.98 -23.53 -20.75
CA ALA A 86 29.50 -22.86 -21.96
C ALA A 86 29.66 -21.33 -21.83
N ARG A 87 30.88 -20.85 -22.06
CA ARG A 87 31.28 -19.44 -21.87
C ARG A 87 30.31 -18.43 -22.50
N ARG A 88 29.85 -18.69 -23.73
CA ARG A 88 28.92 -17.78 -24.43
C ARG A 88 27.57 -17.67 -23.72
N ILE A 89 26.99 -18.78 -23.29
CA ILE A 89 25.71 -18.81 -22.56
C ILE A 89 25.87 -18.08 -21.22
N GLY A 90 26.92 -18.40 -20.46
CA GLY A 90 27.19 -17.73 -19.19
C GLY A 90 27.38 -16.22 -19.33
N THR A 91 28.08 -15.76 -20.38
CA THR A 91 28.23 -14.33 -20.66
C THR A 91 26.89 -13.66 -20.99
N VAL A 92 26.06 -14.27 -21.85
CA VAL A 92 24.74 -13.71 -22.20
C VAL A 92 23.84 -13.62 -20.96
N THR A 93 23.81 -14.67 -20.13
CA THR A 93 23.06 -14.66 -18.87
C THR A 93 23.59 -13.60 -17.90
N GLY A 94 24.91 -13.45 -17.77
CA GLY A 94 25.52 -12.41 -16.94
C GLY A 94 25.16 -10.99 -17.42
N ILE A 95 25.15 -10.76 -18.73
CA ILE A 95 24.68 -9.49 -19.31
C ILE A 95 23.20 -9.26 -18.99
N ALA A 96 22.35 -10.27 -19.15
CA ALA A 96 20.92 -10.15 -18.84
C ALA A 96 20.68 -9.77 -17.35
N VAL A 97 21.44 -10.38 -16.42
CA VAL A 97 21.43 -10.00 -15.00
C VAL A 97 21.90 -8.57 -14.80
N GLY A 98 23.00 -8.16 -15.45
CA GLY A 98 23.48 -6.78 -15.38
C GLY A 98 22.46 -5.75 -15.89
N VAL A 99 21.75 -6.07 -16.97
CA VAL A 99 20.67 -5.23 -17.51
C VAL A 99 19.50 -5.14 -16.51
N GLU A 100 19.06 -6.25 -15.93
CA GLU A 100 17.98 -6.21 -14.91
C GLU A 100 18.38 -5.39 -13.69
N LEU A 101 19.61 -5.54 -13.19
CA LEU A 101 20.11 -4.73 -12.07
C LEU A 101 20.16 -3.24 -12.42
N ALA A 102 20.60 -2.89 -13.63
CA ALA A 102 20.63 -1.50 -14.10
C ALA A 102 19.21 -0.92 -14.21
N LEU A 103 18.25 -1.69 -14.74
CA LEU A 103 16.84 -1.30 -14.80
C LEU A 103 16.25 -1.13 -13.40
N GLY A 104 16.52 -2.07 -12.48
CA GLY A 104 16.07 -1.98 -11.09
C GLY A 104 16.64 -0.74 -10.39
N MET A 105 17.92 -0.45 -10.59
CA MET A 105 18.55 0.77 -10.09
C MET A 105 17.93 2.03 -10.69
N ALA A 106 17.67 2.06 -11.99
CA ALA A 106 17.01 3.19 -12.65
C ALA A 106 15.61 3.43 -12.08
N VAL A 107 14.83 2.37 -11.82
CA VAL A 107 13.53 2.47 -11.15
C VAL A 107 13.68 3.02 -9.73
N CYS A 108 14.64 2.52 -8.93
CA CYS A 108 14.91 3.06 -7.60
C CYS A 108 15.23 4.56 -7.66
N VAL A 109 16.08 5.00 -8.60
CA VAL A 109 16.42 6.42 -8.78
C VAL A 109 15.19 7.24 -9.19
N ILE A 110 14.33 6.73 -10.08
CA ILE A 110 13.10 7.41 -10.49
C ILE A 110 12.13 7.56 -9.31
N LEU A 111 12.01 6.53 -8.46
CA LEU A 111 11.10 6.54 -7.32
C LEU A 111 11.59 7.40 -6.14
N ILE A 112 12.90 7.40 -5.89
CA ILE A 112 13.53 8.14 -4.78
C ILE A 112 13.88 9.57 -5.20
N GLY A 113 14.18 9.81 -6.47
CA GLY A 113 14.62 11.12 -7.01
C GLY A 113 13.73 12.29 -6.59
N PRO A 114 12.39 12.19 -6.62
CA PRO A 114 11.51 13.25 -6.13
C PRO A 114 11.71 13.64 -4.65
N GLN A 115 12.31 12.79 -3.84
CA GLN A 115 12.62 13.05 -2.42
C GLN A 115 13.92 13.85 -2.25
N ALA A 116 14.70 14.07 -3.30
CA ALA A 116 15.97 14.79 -3.19
C ALA A 116 15.79 16.27 -2.86
N LEU A 117 14.74 16.92 -3.39
CA LEU A 117 14.50 18.36 -3.17
C LEU A 117 14.36 18.74 -1.69
N PRO A 118 13.49 18.07 -0.89
CA PRO A 118 13.41 18.37 0.54
C PRO A 118 14.70 18.02 1.29
N VAL A 119 15.43 16.96 0.89
CA VAL A 119 16.73 16.60 1.51
C VAL A 119 17.78 17.71 1.37
N PHE A 120 17.77 18.42 0.24
CA PHE A 120 18.66 19.56 0.00
C PHE A 120 18.06 20.91 0.45
N ASN A 121 16.94 20.91 1.17
CA ASN A 121 16.19 22.12 1.58
C ASN A 121 15.78 23.02 0.39
N LEU A 122 15.57 22.44 -0.79
CA LEU A 122 15.12 23.15 -2.00
C LEU A 122 13.59 23.17 -2.13
N GLU A 123 12.88 22.40 -1.31
CA GLU A 123 11.42 22.30 -1.22
C GLU A 123 11.07 22.17 0.26
N THR A 124 10.00 22.84 0.73
CA THR A 124 9.57 22.69 2.13
C THR A 124 8.84 21.37 2.36
N ASP A 125 8.84 20.87 3.59
CA ASP A 125 8.09 19.65 3.95
C ASP A 125 6.62 19.73 3.56
N LYS A 126 5.99 20.89 3.77
CA LYS A 126 4.58 21.13 3.44
C LYS A 126 4.32 21.03 1.94
N GLU A 127 5.20 21.60 1.11
CA GLU A 127 5.09 21.52 -0.36
C GLU A 127 5.30 20.09 -0.85
N PHE A 128 6.36 19.44 -0.38
CA PHE A 128 6.69 18.06 -0.71
C PHE A 128 5.54 17.11 -0.37
N LEU A 129 5.00 17.21 0.85
CA LEU A 129 3.89 16.38 1.30
C LEU A 129 2.61 16.68 0.52
N SER A 130 2.32 17.96 0.23
CA SER A 130 1.11 18.35 -0.52
C SER A 130 1.09 17.84 -1.97
N ARG A 131 2.28 17.69 -2.60
CA ARG A 131 2.37 17.11 -3.95
C ARG A 131 2.48 15.59 -3.96
N THR A 132 3.09 14.99 -2.93
CA THR A 132 3.42 13.55 -2.93
C THR A 132 2.36 12.71 -2.22
N LEU A 133 1.72 13.26 -1.18
CA LEU A 133 0.72 12.58 -0.38
C LEU A 133 -0.65 13.23 -0.57
N ASN A 134 -1.53 12.59 -1.33
CA ASN A 134 -2.84 13.15 -1.69
C ASN A 134 -3.74 13.49 -0.49
N ILE A 135 -3.60 12.81 0.65
CA ILE A 135 -4.41 13.09 1.86
C ILE A 135 -3.86 14.25 2.69
N TYR A 136 -2.59 14.63 2.50
CA TYR A 136 -1.95 15.63 3.35
C TYR A 136 -2.65 17.01 3.32
N PRO A 137 -3.12 17.53 2.16
CA PRO A 137 -3.77 18.84 2.13
C PRO A 137 -5.07 18.93 2.93
N ILE A 138 -5.88 17.85 2.96
CA ILE A 138 -7.08 17.85 3.81
C ILE A 138 -6.71 17.73 5.29
N TYR A 139 -5.62 17.05 5.64
CA TYR A 139 -5.12 17.02 7.02
C TYR A 139 -4.57 18.37 7.48
N ASP A 140 -3.86 19.11 6.63
CA ASP A 140 -3.40 20.46 6.94
C ASP A 140 -4.58 21.41 7.24
N GLN A 141 -5.69 21.28 6.49
CA GLN A 141 -6.94 22.00 6.78
C GLN A 141 -7.57 21.54 8.10
N VAL A 142 -7.66 20.24 8.33
CA VAL A 142 -8.22 19.68 9.58
C VAL A 142 -7.43 20.16 10.80
N ASN A 143 -6.11 20.06 10.74
CA ASN A 143 -5.21 20.42 11.84
C ASN A 143 -5.29 21.91 12.17
N SER A 144 -5.57 22.77 11.18
CA SER A 144 -5.66 24.22 11.34
C SER A 144 -7.06 24.74 11.68
N GLN A 145 -8.13 24.06 11.23
CA GLN A 145 -9.49 24.60 11.29
C GLN A 145 -10.42 23.87 12.27
N LEU A 146 -10.20 22.57 12.53
CA LEU A 146 -11.08 21.83 13.43
C LEU A 146 -10.69 22.02 14.90
N PRO A 147 -11.63 21.89 15.85
CA PRO A 147 -11.33 21.89 17.29
C PRO A 147 -10.27 20.87 17.68
N LYS A 148 -9.48 21.16 18.72
CA LYS A 148 -8.40 20.27 19.18
C LYS A 148 -8.89 18.92 19.73
N ASP A 149 -10.11 18.90 20.25
CA ASP A 149 -10.83 17.74 20.75
C ASP A 149 -11.64 17.00 19.66
N ALA A 150 -11.51 17.41 18.39
CA ALA A 150 -12.13 16.68 17.29
C ALA A 150 -11.56 15.25 17.21
N LYS A 151 -12.45 14.27 17.15
CA LYS A 151 -12.12 12.86 16.96
C LYS A 151 -12.64 12.36 15.62
N ILE A 152 -11.73 11.90 14.78
CA ILE A 152 -11.97 11.70 13.35
C ILE A 152 -12.01 10.21 13.02
N MET A 153 -13.11 9.76 12.40
CA MET A 153 -13.21 8.44 11.81
C MET A 153 -12.71 8.48 10.35
N LEU A 154 -11.66 7.72 10.04
CA LEU A 154 -11.04 7.65 8.71
C LEU A 154 -11.69 6.55 7.86
N LEU A 155 -12.71 6.88 7.06
CA LEU A 155 -13.41 5.89 6.24
C LEU A 155 -12.62 5.55 4.97
N HIS A 156 -12.23 4.27 4.89
CA HIS A 156 -11.42 3.68 3.81
C HIS A 156 -10.06 4.37 3.59
N ASP A 157 -9.52 4.97 4.65
CA ASP A 157 -8.12 5.39 4.72
C ASP A 157 -7.54 4.97 6.08
N THR A 158 -6.25 4.63 6.11
CA THR A 158 -5.54 4.20 7.33
C THR A 158 -4.35 5.09 7.66
N ARG A 159 -4.09 6.11 6.84
CA ARG A 159 -2.87 6.92 6.88
C ARG A 159 -2.98 8.09 7.86
N GLY A 160 -3.12 7.83 9.16
CA GLY A 160 -3.30 8.89 10.18
C GLY A 160 -2.04 9.64 10.63
N PHE A 161 -0.84 9.36 10.10
CA PHE A 161 0.43 9.87 10.64
C PHE A 161 0.55 11.40 10.72
N TYR A 162 0.00 12.12 9.73
CA TYR A 162 0.02 13.60 9.68
C TYR A 162 -1.26 14.25 10.20
N LEU A 163 -2.15 13.47 10.80
CA LEU A 163 -3.38 13.97 11.38
C LEU A 163 -3.14 14.31 12.85
N ASP A 164 -3.18 15.60 13.19
CA ASP A 164 -2.93 16.09 14.54
C ASP A 164 -4.23 16.14 15.35
N ARG A 165 -5.03 15.07 15.27
CA ARG A 165 -6.31 14.91 15.98
C ARG A 165 -6.45 13.46 16.42
N GLU A 166 -7.22 13.20 17.47
CA GLU A 166 -7.55 11.82 17.81
C GLU A 166 -8.30 11.20 16.62
N TYR A 167 -7.94 9.97 16.24
CA TYR A 167 -8.58 9.32 15.11
C TYR A 167 -8.78 7.83 15.35
N LEU A 168 -9.76 7.29 14.63
CA LEU A 168 -10.00 5.87 14.50
C LEU A 168 -9.94 5.49 13.02
N TRP A 169 -9.38 4.32 12.73
CA TRP A 169 -9.54 3.75 11.40
C TRP A 169 -10.99 3.36 11.18
N GLY A 170 -11.46 3.53 9.95
CA GLY A 170 -12.83 3.24 9.57
C GLY A 170 -13.25 1.79 9.77
N ILE A 171 -14.56 1.59 9.62
CA ILE A 171 -15.22 0.28 9.64
C ILE A 171 -14.54 -0.65 8.61
N GLY A 172 -14.26 -1.89 9.02
CA GLY A 172 -13.50 -2.87 8.23
C GLY A 172 -12.01 -2.97 8.61
N HIS A 173 -11.50 -2.02 9.39
CA HIS A 173 -10.14 -2.08 9.95
C HIS A 173 -10.10 -2.34 11.47
N HIS A 174 -11.27 -2.43 12.11
CA HIS A 174 -11.43 -2.79 13.51
C HIS A 174 -12.81 -3.43 13.76
N ASN A 175 -13.01 -4.02 14.95
CA ASN A 175 -14.28 -4.63 15.35
C ASN A 175 -15.11 -3.76 16.32
N LEU A 176 -14.83 -2.46 16.43
CA LEU A 176 -15.51 -1.54 17.36
C LEU A 176 -16.94 -1.15 16.93
N ILE A 177 -17.23 -1.26 15.64
CA ILE A 177 -18.56 -1.08 15.05
C ILE A 177 -18.94 -2.42 14.41
N GLN A 178 -19.99 -3.04 14.93
CA GLN A 178 -20.46 -4.34 14.48
C GLN A 178 -21.34 -4.20 13.24
N SER A 179 -21.42 -5.23 12.40
CA SER A 179 -22.23 -5.20 11.16
C SER A 179 -23.69 -4.79 11.37
N LYS A 180 -24.28 -5.16 12.52
CA LYS A 180 -25.65 -4.76 12.88
C LYS A 180 -25.82 -3.26 13.11
N GLU A 181 -24.76 -2.58 13.50
CA GLU A 181 -24.73 -1.13 13.76
C GLU A 181 -24.50 -0.32 12.49
N VAL A 182 -24.19 -1.01 11.39
CA VAL A 182 -24.03 -0.41 10.06
C VAL A 182 -25.34 -0.49 9.26
N ALA A 183 -26.34 -1.22 9.77
CA ALA A 183 -27.55 -1.56 9.04
C ALA A 183 -28.50 -0.36 8.82
N THR A 184 -28.50 0.62 9.73
CA THR A 184 -29.35 1.82 9.61
C THR A 184 -28.55 3.09 9.95
N PRO A 185 -28.96 4.26 9.43
CA PRO A 185 -28.36 5.55 9.79
C PRO A 185 -28.30 5.77 11.30
N GLU A 186 -29.39 5.51 12.01
CA GLU A 186 -29.55 5.80 13.44
C GLU A 186 -28.62 4.93 14.29
N SER A 187 -28.55 3.64 13.97
CA SER A 187 -27.65 2.71 14.66
C SER A 187 -26.17 3.05 14.39
N LEU A 188 -25.86 3.55 13.19
CA LEU A 188 -24.51 3.97 12.82
C LEU A 188 -24.11 5.27 13.53
N ALA A 189 -24.98 6.27 13.60
CA ALA A 189 -24.76 7.48 14.38
C ALA A 189 -24.56 7.15 15.86
N ALA A 190 -25.40 6.29 16.45
CA ALA A 190 -25.25 5.87 17.83
C ALA A 190 -23.89 5.18 18.08
N ALA A 191 -23.40 4.39 17.12
CA ALA A 191 -22.08 3.77 17.20
C ALA A 191 -20.96 4.83 17.14
N PHE A 192 -21.06 5.82 16.26
CA PHE A 192 -20.10 6.93 16.20
C PHE A 192 -20.08 7.73 17.51
N ARG A 193 -21.26 8.10 18.04
CA ARG A 193 -21.39 8.83 19.31
C ARG A 193 -20.83 8.04 20.49
N ARG A 194 -21.12 6.73 20.57
CA ARG A 194 -20.52 5.84 21.59
C ARG A 194 -19.00 5.86 21.57
N LEU A 195 -18.40 5.94 20.39
CA LEU A 195 -16.94 5.98 20.21
C LEU A 195 -16.35 7.38 20.40
N GLY A 196 -17.19 8.39 20.66
CA GLY A 196 -16.80 9.80 20.79
C GLY A 196 -16.39 10.43 19.46
N VAL A 197 -16.76 9.84 18.32
CA VAL A 197 -16.44 10.37 16.99
C VAL A 197 -17.24 11.64 16.76
N THR A 198 -16.55 12.74 16.43
CA THR A 198 -17.18 14.03 16.12
C THR A 198 -17.12 14.36 14.63
N HIS A 199 -16.17 13.78 13.89
CA HIS A 199 -16.00 14.03 12.48
C HIS A 199 -15.71 12.74 11.70
N LEU A 200 -16.12 12.71 10.43
CA LEU A 200 -15.87 11.62 9.51
C LEU A 200 -15.10 12.15 8.31
N LEU A 201 -13.97 11.53 7.99
CA LEU A 201 -13.21 11.81 6.79
C LEU A 201 -13.43 10.69 5.79
N LEU A 202 -13.97 11.02 4.62
CA LEU A 202 -14.26 10.07 3.57
C LEU A 202 -13.18 10.14 2.50
N SER A 203 -12.63 8.97 2.16
CA SER A 203 -11.75 8.83 1.01
C SER A 203 -12.51 9.11 -0.31
N PRO A 204 -11.80 9.40 -1.41
CA PRO A 204 -12.43 9.77 -2.68
C PRO A 204 -13.30 8.66 -3.28
N ASP A 205 -12.96 7.40 -3.02
CA ASP A 205 -13.74 6.24 -3.46
C ASP A 205 -15.05 6.10 -2.67
N VAL A 206 -15.03 6.21 -1.33
CA VAL A 206 -16.24 6.22 -0.49
C VAL A 206 -17.15 7.36 -0.92
N ARG A 207 -16.59 8.57 -1.09
CA ARG A 207 -17.36 9.74 -1.55
C ARG A 207 -18.05 9.49 -2.89
N ARG A 208 -17.36 8.87 -3.86
CA ARG A 208 -17.93 8.54 -5.18
C ARG A 208 -19.02 7.47 -5.09
N SER A 209 -18.88 6.53 -4.18
CA SER A 209 -19.78 5.38 -4.09
C SER A 209 -21.00 5.62 -3.20
N LEU A 210 -21.03 6.71 -2.41
CA LEU A 210 -22.17 7.14 -1.57
C LEU A 210 -23.54 7.07 -2.28
N THR A 211 -23.60 7.40 -3.57
CA THR A 211 -24.86 7.44 -4.33
C THR A 211 -25.11 6.21 -5.20
N ALA A 212 -24.08 5.38 -5.43
CA ALA A 212 -24.11 4.29 -6.42
C ALA A 212 -24.07 2.89 -5.80
N SER A 213 -23.65 2.76 -4.55
CA SER A 213 -23.40 1.46 -3.93
C SER A 213 -24.61 0.90 -3.20
N GLN A 214 -24.74 -0.43 -3.23
CA GLN A 214 -25.70 -1.15 -2.41
C GLN A 214 -25.16 -1.55 -1.03
N ASP A 215 -23.89 -1.27 -0.75
CA ASP A 215 -23.21 -1.54 0.52
C ASP A 215 -23.97 -0.89 1.70
N PRO A 216 -24.33 -1.66 2.75
CA PRO A 216 -25.06 -1.15 3.91
C PRO A 216 -24.42 0.09 4.54
N LEU A 217 -23.08 0.13 4.61
CA LEU A 217 -22.36 1.28 5.16
C LEU A 217 -22.67 2.56 4.38
N GLN A 218 -22.64 2.47 3.06
CA GLN A 218 -22.80 3.62 2.19
C GLN A 218 -24.25 4.11 2.18
N LYS A 219 -25.21 3.21 2.23
CA LYS A 219 -26.63 3.55 2.42
C LYS A 219 -26.86 4.26 3.75
N SER A 220 -26.28 3.76 4.84
CA SER A 220 -26.43 4.37 6.16
C SER A 220 -25.74 5.75 6.24
N LEU A 221 -24.54 5.90 5.66
CA LEU A 221 -23.87 7.20 5.53
C LEU A 221 -24.68 8.19 4.71
N GLN A 222 -25.24 7.75 3.57
CA GLN A 222 -26.13 8.59 2.75
C GLN A 222 -27.38 8.99 3.52
N GLY A 223 -27.96 8.06 4.29
CA GLY A 223 -29.10 8.33 5.17
C GLY A 223 -28.78 9.42 6.19
N LEU A 224 -27.63 9.32 6.88
CA LEU A 224 -27.18 10.34 7.84
C LEU A 224 -27.00 11.73 7.20
N ILE A 225 -26.45 11.78 5.98
CA ILE A 225 -26.33 13.04 5.23
C ILE A 225 -27.73 13.59 4.90
N SER A 226 -28.64 12.74 4.43
CA SER A 226 -30.01 13.17 4.05
C SER A 226 -30.87 13.61 5.24
N GLN A 227 -30.61 13.05 6.42
CA GLN A 227 -31.26 13.40 7.69
C GLN A 227 -30.66 14.66 8.32
N GLY A 228 -29.57 15.21 7.76
CA GLY A 228 -28.87 16.39 8.28
C GLY A 228 -27.97 16.10 9.48
N GLU A 229 -27.77 14.83 9.84
CA GLU A 229 -26.90 14.37 10.93
C GLU A 229 -25.41 14.52 10.61
N LEU A 230 -25.05 14.47 9.33
CA LEU A 230 -23.70 14.72 8.83
C LEU A 230 -23.66 15.98 7.97
N ASN A 231 -22.95 17.00 8.45
CA ASN A 231 -22.78 18.27 7.75
C ASN A 231 -21.37 18.41 7.21
N SER A 232 -21.22 18.68 5.91
CA SER A 232 -19.90 18.90 5.30
C SER A 232 -19.26 20.16 5.88
N VAL A 233 -18.04 20.04 6.41
CA VAL A 233 -17.31 21.16 7.02
C VAL A 233 -16.00 21.49 6.28
N LEU A 234 -15.37 20.51 5.64
CA LEU A 234 -14.15 20.71 4.85
C LEU A 234 -14.20 19.84 3.60
N GLU A 235 -13.65 20.35 2.50
CA GLU A 235 -13.61 19.62 1.23
C GLU A 235 -12.33 19.91 0.45
N ASP A 236 -11.64 18.86 0.00
CA ASP A 236 -10.63 18.94 -1.06
C ASP A 236 -11.25 18.39 -2.35
N ALA A 237 -11.93 19.26 -3.11
CA ALA A 237 -12.57 18.91 -4.37
C ALA A 237 -11.57 18.39 -5.42
N LYS A 238 -10.32 18.87 -5.39
CA LYS A 238 -9.28 18.46 -6.35
C LYS A 238 -8.86 17.01 -6.15
N ARG A 239 -8.79 16.55 -4.90
CA ARG A 239 -8.34 15.19 -4.54
C ARG A 239 -9.48 14.26 -4.14
N GLY A 240 -10.67 14.80 -3.95
CA GLY A 240 -11.91 14.07 -3.68
C GLY A 240 -12.17 13.74 -2.21
N PHE A 241 -11.38 14.27 -1.28
CA PHE A 241 -11.62 14.07 0.16
C PHE A 241 -12.67 15.04 0.67
N ILE A 242 -13.45 14.59 1.66
CA ILE A 242 -14.46 15.41 2.32
C ILE A 242 -14.52 15.04 3.80
N VAL A 243 -14.73 16.04 4.65
CA VAL A 243 -14.90 15.87 6.09
C VAL A 243 -16.29 16.34 6.49
N PHE A 244 -17.02 15.46 7.17
CA PHE A 244 -18.32 15.76 7.76
C PHE A 244 -18.16 15.92 9.27
N ALA A 245 -18.86 16.90 9.85
CA ALA A 245 -19.13 16.94 11.28
C ALA A 245 -20.41 16.17 11.58
N LEU A 246 -20.38 15.37 12.65
CA LEU A 246 -21.55 14.69 13.19
C LEU A 246 -22.27 15.64 14.14
N ASN A 247 -23.57 15.81 13.97
CA ASN A 247 -24.34 16.65 14.89
C ASN A 247 -24.34 16.04 16.30
N PRO A 248 -24.11 16.88 17.33
CA PRO A 248 -24.40 16.48 18.70
C PRO A 248 -25.91 16.22 18.84
N ASP A 249 -26.26 15.16 19.60
CA ASP A 249 -27.65 14.85 19.97
C ASP A 249 -28.37 16.05 20.63
#